data_AF-A0A2N5W0H8-F1
#
_entry.id   AF-A0A2N5W0H8-F1
#
_cell.length_a   1.000
_cell.length_b   1.000
_cell.length_c   1.000
_cell.angle_alpha   90.00
_cell.angle_beta   90.00
_cell.angle_gamma   90.00
#
_symmetry.space_group_name_H-M   'P 1'
#
loop_
_entity.id
_entity.type
_entity.pdbx_description
1 polymer ?
#
loop_
_entity_poly.entity_id
_entity_poly.type
_entity_poly.pdbx_seq_one_letter_code
_entity_poly.pdbx_strand_id
1 'polypeptide(L)' 'MQEEMDSLRDLGVHVEADPPADKKKLLKSRWLLGTKRTMNGDIKRRKARIIVGGHKQLQGVNYQDT' A
#
# COMPACT_ATOMS: atom_id res chain seq x y z
N MET A 1 0.84 -11.65 3.48
CA MET A 1 -0.46 -10.99 3.78
C MET A 1 -0.79 -10.99 5.27
N GLN A 2 -0.93 -12.15 5.94
CA GLN A 2 -1.28 -12.17 7.37
C GLN A 2 -0.23 -11.48 8.26
N GLU A 3 1.03 -11.92 8.18
CA GLU A 3 2.15 -11.30 8.92
C GLU A 3 2.30 -9.79 8.64
N GLU A 4 1.90 -9.35 7.46
CA GLU A 4 1.99 -7.94 7.06
C GLU A 4 0.91 -7.12 7.75
N MET A 5 -0.32 -7.64 7.82
CA MET A 5 -1.42 -7.01 8.58
C MET A 5 -1.13 -6.97 10.07
N ASP A 6 -0.54 -8.05 10.60
CA ASP A 6 -0.13 -8.10 12.00
C ASP A 6 0.91 -7.01 12.32
N SER A 7 1.89 -6.81 11.43
CA SER A 7 2.88 -5.74 11.62
C SER A 7 2.28 -4.32 11.57
N LEU A 8 1.22 -4.10 10.78
CA LEU A 8 0.54 -2.80 10.72
C LEU A 8 -0.38 -2.59 11.93
N ARG A 9 -0.89 -3.68 12.52
CA ARG A 9 -1.67 -3.66 13.75
C ARG A 9 -0.79 -3.30 14.95
N ASP A 10 0.36 -3.95 15.06
CA ASP A 10 1.35 -3.68 16.12
C ASP A 10 1.88 -2.25 16.08
N LEU A 11 2.06 -1.69 14.87
CA LEU A 11 2.55 -0.33 14.69
C LEU A 11 1.45 0.74 14.80
N GLY A 12 0.17 0.36 14.94
CA GLY A 12 -0.95 1.30 15.05
C GLY A 12 -1.13 2.22 13.84
N VAL A 13 -0.66 1.80 12.66
CA VAL A 13 -0.61 2.63 11.44
C VAL A 13 -1.86 2.50 10.56
N HIS A 14 -2.86 1.72 10.98
CA HIS A 14 -4.10 1.53 10.23
C HIS A 14 -5.33 1.51 11.15
N VAL A 15 -6.48 1.88 10.57
CA VAL A 15 -7.81 1.77 11.17
C VAL A 15 -8.70 1.04 10.17
N GLU A 16 -9.34 -0.04 10.60
CA GLU A 16 -10.37 -0.70 9.81
C GLU A 16 -11.64 0.13 9.86
N ALA A 17 -12.25 0.36 8.69
CA ALA A 17 -13.48 1.12 8.56
C ALA A 17 -14.48 0.30 7.74
N ASP A 18 -15.75 0.38 8.14
CA ASP A 18 -16.82 -0.29 7.40
C ASP A 18 -16.95 0.31 5.99
N PRO A 19 -17.16 -0.54 4.96
CA PRO A 19 -17.38 -0.06 3.63
C PRO A 19 -18.67 0.79 3.58
N PRO A 20 -18.72 1.86 2.76
CA PRO A 20 -19.94 2.65 2.60
C PRO A 20 -21.11 1.77 2.16
N ALA A 21 -22.29 1.98 2.77
CA ALA A 21 -23.51 1.21 2.48
C ALA A 21 -23.93 1.30 1.01
N ASP A 22 -23.63 2.43 0.37
CA ASP A 22 -23.80 2.60 -1.07
C ASP A 22 -22.68 1.85 -1.80
N LYS A 23 -23.06 0.94 -2.69
CA LYS A 23 -22.18 0.17 -3.60
C LYS A 23 -21.42 1.09 -4.58
N LYS A 24 -20.62 2.02 -4.07
CA LYS A 24 -19.67 2.80 -4.84
C LYS A 24 -18.54 1.86 -5.24
N LYS A 25 -18.15 1.90 -6.51
CA LYS A 25 -17.04 1.11 -7.08
C LYS A 25 -15.82 1.26 -6.17
N LEU A 26 -15.52 0.23 -5.38
CA LEU A 26 -14.35 0.21 -4.51
C LEU A 26 -13.10 0.37 -5.38
N LEU A 27 -12.32 1.41 -5.09
CA LEU A 27 -11.03 1.59 -5.73
C LEU A 27 -10.14 0.44 -5.30
N LYS A 28 -9.67 -0.34 -6.29
CA LYS A 28 -8.64 -1.33 -5.99
C LYS A 28 -7.39 -0.59 -5.54
N SER A 29 -6.79 -1.07 -4.46
CA SER A 29 -5.52 -0.59 -3.95
C SER A 29 -4.53 -1.74 -3.82
N ARG A 30 -3.24 -1.41 -3.82
CA ARG A 30 -2.15 -2.34 -3.54
C ARG A 30 -1.17 -1.67 -2.59
N TRP A 31 -0.64 -2.44 -1.65
CA TRP A 31 0.44 -2.00 -0.79
C TRP A 31 1.79 -2.37 -1.41
N LEU A 32 2.72 -1.42 -1.40
CA LEU A 32 4.13 -1.65 -1.66
C LEU A 32 4.88 -1.54 -0.34
N LEU A 33 5.40 -2.68 0.11
CA LEU A 33 6.23 -2.77 1.31
C LEU A 33 7.70 -2.84 0.90
N GLY A 34 8.54 -2.13 1.64
CA GLY A 34 9.97 -2.12 1.37
C GLY A 34 10.78 -1.96 2.66
N THR A 35 11.81 -2.78 2.79
CA THR A 35 12.76 -2.67 3.90
C THR A 35 14.01 -1.94 3.41
N LYS A 36 14.28 -0.78 4.00
CA LYS A 36 15.54 -0.06 3.78
C LYS A 36 16.58 -0.63 4.72
N ARG A 37 17.70 -1.09 4.15
CA ARG A 37 18.86 -1.60 4.88
C ARG A 37 20.00 -0.60 4.87
N THR A 38 20.87 -0.66 5.87
CA THR A 38 22.16 0.04 5.89
C THR A 38 23.13 -0.63 4.92
N MET A 39 24.29 -0.02 4.67
CA MET A 39 25.36 -0.65 3.88
C MET A 39 25.85 -1.97 4.50
N ASN A 40 25.67 -2.13 5.81
CA ASN A 40 26.05 -3.33 6.56
C ASN A 40 24.94 -4.40 6.58
N GLY A 41 23.78 -4.12 5.97
CA GLY A 41 22.66 -5.05 5.87
C GLY A 41 21.60 -4.93 6.97
N ASP A 42 21.86 -4.14 8.02
CA ASP A 42 20.93 -3.92 9.13
C ASP A 42 19.67 -3.19 8.68
N ILE A 43 18.53 -3.46 9.34
CA ILE A 43 17.27 -2.78 9.02
C ILE A 43 17.33 -1.34 9.49
N LYS A 44 17.44 -0.40 8.54
CA LYS A 44 17.40 1.05 8.80
C LYS A 44 15.96 1.55 8.97
N ARG A 45 15.03 1.06 8.14
CA ARG A 45 13.62 1.50 8.17
C ARG A 45 12.70 0.55 7.41
N ARG A 46 11.51 0.27 7.96
CA ARG A 46 10.40 -0.34 7.21
C ARG A 46 9.57 0.76 6.56
N LYS A 47 9.19 0.59 5.29
CA LYS A 47 8.43 1.57 4.51
C LYS A 47 7.20 0.90 3.92
N ALA A 48 6.05 1.54 4.06
CA ALA A 48 4.80 1.16 3.40
C ALA A 48 4.34 2.31 2.49
N ARG A 49 3.83 1.98 1.30
CA ARG A 49 3.16 2.90 0.38
C ARG A 49 1.85 2.25 -0.08
N ILE A 50 0.76 3.00 -0.08
CA ILE A 50 -0.49 2.57 -0.71
C ILE A 50 -0.57 3.14 -2.13
N ILE A 51 -0.90 2.27 -3.09
CA ILE A 51 -1.11 2.64 -4.50
C ILE A 51 -2.59 2.42 -4.79
N VAL A 52 -3.34 3.51 -4.94
CA VAL A 52 -4.77 3.48 -5.29
C VAL A 52 -4.90 3.72 -6.79
N GLY A 53 -5.56 2.82 -7.52
CA GLY A 53 -5.80 2.95 -8.97
C GLY A 53 -4.58 2.75 -9.88
N GLY A 54 -3.40 3.26 -9.50
CA GLY A 54 -2.20 3.26 -10.34
C GLY A 54 -1.58 1.90 -10.63
N HIS A 55 -1.86 0.88 -9.83
CA HIS A 55 -1.40 -0.50 -10.09
C HIS A 55 -2.03 -1.13 -11.35
N LYS A 56 -3.02 -0.48 -11.97
CA LYS A 56 -3.60 -0.87 -13.26
C LYS A 56 -3.09 -0.01 -14.43
N GLN A 57 -2.34 1.06 -14.16
CA GLN A 57 -1.81 1.92 -15.21
C GLN A 57 -0.67 1.20 -15.94
N LEU A 58 -0.82 1.08 -17.25
CA LEU A 58 0.23 0.59 -18.13
C LEU A 58 1.02 1.80 -18.66
N GLN A 59 2.35 1.72 -18.55
CA GLN A 59 3.25 2.73 -19.10
C GLN A 59 3.00 2.87 -20.60
N GLY A 60 2.75 4.10 -21.07
CA GLY A 60 2.46 4.40 -22.48
C GLY A 60 0.99 4.26 -22.90
N VAL A 61 0.08 3.82 -22.01
CA VAL A 61 -1.35 3.71 -22.33
C VAL A 61 -2.20 4.76 -21.60
N ASN A 62 -1.95 4.97 -20.31
CA ASN A 62 -2.79 5.84 -19.45
C ASN A 62 -1.95 6.65 -18.45
N TYR A 63 -0.80 7.17 -18.91
CA TYR A 63 0.16 7.92 -18.08
C TYR A 63 0.16 9.44 -18.35
N GLN A 64 -0.60 9.92 -19.35
CA GLN A 64 -0.53 11.32 -19.83
C GLN A 64 -1.79 12.17 -19.57
N ASP A 65 -2.90 11.59 -19.13
CA ASP A 65 -4.07 12.39 -18.74
C ASP A 65 -3.98 12.78 -17.26
N THR A 66 -3.46 13.99 -17.03
CA THR A 66 -3.50 14.73 -15.75
C THR A 66 -4.86 15.34 -15.49
#